data_AF-A0A950DXJ4-F1
#
_entry.id   AF-A0A950DXJ4-F1
#
_cell.length_a   1.000
_cell.length_b   1.000
_cell.length_c   1.000
_cell.angle_alpha   90.00
_cell.angle_beta   90.00
_cell.angle_gamma   90.00
#
_symmetry.space_group_name_H-M   'P 1'
#
loop_
_entity.id
_entity.type
_entity.pdbx_description
1 polymer ?
#
loop_
_entity_poly.entity_id
_entity_poly.type
_entity_poly.pdbx_seq_one_letter_code
_entity_poly.pdbx_strand_id
1 'polypeptide(L)' 'MHESAIDLSRLSFDPEYTPGARNAVHTCLGIRPAERVTLITDEATADIAAALASELQAVGCRWHGFVLETLAPRP' A
#
# COMPACT_ATOMS: atom_id res chain seq x y z
N MET A 1 -18.51 -9.47 13.55
CA MET A 1 -18.80 -8.87 12.22
C MET A 1 -17.47 -8.33 11.76
N HIS A 2 -16.74 -9.04 10.90
CA HIS A 2 -15.44 -8.54 10.41
C HIS A 2 -15.76 -7.49 9.35
N GLU A 3 -15.53 -6.24 9.72
CA GLU A 3 -15.59 -5.07 8.86
C GLU A 3 -14.79 -5.35 7.58
N SER A 4 -15.36 -5.01 6.42
CA SER A 4 -14.73 -5.23 5.13
C SER A 4 -13.41 -4.45 5.09
N ALA A 5 -12.30 -5.13 5.34
CA ALA A 5 -10.97 -4.53 5.29
C ALA A 5 -10.76 -3.90 3.90
N ILE A 6 -10.26 -2.66 3.86
CA ILE A 6 -9.96 -1.96 2.62
C ILE A 6 -8.90 -2.76 1.85
N ASP A 7 -9.28 -3.25 0.67
CA ASP A 7 -8.36 -3.95 -0.22
C ASP A 7 -7.55 -2.94 -1.04
N LEU A 8 -6.38 -2.55 -0.51
CA LEU A 8 -5.46 -1.61 -1.14
C LEU A 8 -5.01 -2.04 -2.56
N SER A 9 -5.11 -3.33 -2.90
CA SER A 9 -4.75 -3.81 -4.24
C SER A 9 -5.78 -3.47 -5.31
N ARG A 10 -7.01 -3.16 -4.91
CA ARG A 10 -8.16 -2.90 -5.79
C ARG A 10 -8.70 -1.47 -5.70
N LEU A 11 -8.20 -0.69 -4.77
CA LEU A 11 -8.60 0.69 -4.60
C LEU A 11 -8.03 1.54 -5.76
N SER A 12 -8.88 2.34 -6.39
CA SER A 12 -8.45 3.33 -7.38
C SER A 12 -7.72 4.49 -6.71
N PHE A 13 -6.75 5.06 -7.40
CA PHE A 13 -5.98 6.21 -6.91
C PHE A 13 -5.74 7.23 -8.03
N ASP A 14 -5.38 8.45 -7.64
CA ASP A 14 -5.01 9.49 -8.61
C ASP A 14 -3.73 9.10 -9.36
N PRO A 15 -3.72 9.06 -10.71
CA PRO A 15 -2.52 8.78 -11.49
C PRO A 15 -1.31 9.66 -11.16
N GLU A 16 -1.52 10.87 -10.63
CA GLU A 16 -0.44 11.76 -10.18
C GLU A 16 0.41 11.15 -9.04
N TYR A 17 -0.09 10.14 -8.32
CA TYR A 17 0.68 9.43 -7.29
C TYR A 17 1.65 8.40 -7.84
N THR A 18 1.49 7.97 -9.10
CA THR A 18 2.32 6.93 -9.73
C THR A 18 3.82 7.25 -9.70
N PRO A 19 4.29 8.47 -10.07
CA PRO A 19 5.72 8.78 -10.03
C PRO A 19 6.30 8.71 -8.62
N GLY A 20 5.54 9.16 -7.62
CA GLY A 20 5.91 9.08 -6.21
C GLY A 20 6.00 7.63 -5.73
N ALA A 21 4.99 6.82 -6.03
CA ALA A 21 4.94 5.42 -5.66
C ALA A 21 6.09 4.62 -6.28
N ARG A 22 6.37 4.85 -7.57
CA ARG A 22 7.47 4.21 -8.28
C ARG A 22 8.82 4.58 -7.66
N ASN A 23 9.04 5.84 -7.35
CA ASN A 23 10.28 6.26 -6.69
C ASN A 23 10.42 5.64 -5.30
N ALA A 24 9.35 5.63 -4.51
CA ALA A 24 9.36 5.03 -3.18
C ALA A 24 9.73 3.54 -3.24
N VAL A 25 9.07 2.76 -4.10
CA VAL A 25 9.27 1.31 -4.21
C VAL A 25 10.60 0.94 -4.85
N HIS A 26 10.95 1.55 -5.99
CA HIS A 26 12.10 1.12 -6.80
C HIS A 26 13.41 1.83 -6.46
N THR A 27 13.35 3.08 -6.00
CA THR A 27 14.55 3.92 -5.76
C THR A 27 14.84 4.09 -4.28
N CYS A 28 13.88 4.59 -3.51
CA CYS A 28 14.09 4.92 -2.09
C CYS A 28 14.27 3.65 -1.25
N LEU A 29 13.36 2.69 -1.41
CA LEU A 29 13.39 1.43 -0.67
C LEU A 29 14.11 0.32 -1.44
N GLY A 30 14.17 0.41 -2.78
CA GLY A 30 14.90 -0.55 -3.61
C GLY A 30 14.34 -1.98 -3.54
N ILE A 31 13.02 -2.11 -3.43
CA ILE A 31 12.33 -3.37 -3.11
C ILE A 31 12.60 -4.43 -4.18
N ARG A 32 12.89 -5.66 -3.73
CA ARG A 32 13.20 -6.82 -4.57
C ARG A 32 12.12 -7.89 -4.46
N PRO A 33 11.94 -8.74 -5.51
CA PRO A 33 10.90 -9.78 -5.51
C PRO A 33 10.96 -10.77 -4.33
N ALA A 34 12.15 -11.04 -3.80
CA ALA A 34 12.35 -11.98 -2.69
C ALA A 34 11.98 -11.40 -1.31
N GLU A 35 11.72 -10.10 -1.22
CA GLU A 35 11.45 -9.42 0.06
C GLU A 35 10.00 -9.58 0.51
N ARG A 36 9.80 -9.40 1.81
CA ARG A 36 8.48 -9.36 2.45
C ARG A 36 8.21 -7.94 2.93
N VAL A 37 7.19 -7.31 2.37
CA VAL A 37 6.88 -5.90 2.63
C VAL A 37 5.62 -5.79 3.48
N THR A 38 5.65 -4.93 4.48
CA THR A 38 4.45 -4.52 5.22
C THR A 38 4.13 -3.08 4.84
N LEU A 39 2.97 -2.85 4.25
CA LEU A 39 2.48 -1.53 3.89
C LEU A 39 1.46 -1.09 4.94
N ILE A 40 1.70 0.06 5.58
CA ILE A 40 0.83 0.58 6.65
C ILE A 40 0.31 1.95 6.19
N THR A 41 -0.99 2.18 6.36
CA THR A 41 -1.67 3.43 6.00
C THR A 41 -2.84 3.69 6.95
N ASP A 42 -3.45 4.85 6.85
CA ASP A 42 -4.74 5.19 7.46
C ASP A 42 -5.81 5.32 6.37
N GLU A 43 -7.08 5.44 6.75
CA GLU A 43 -8.17 5.62 5.77
C GLU A 43 -8.00 6.91 4.94
N ALA A 44 -7.42 7.95 5.52
CA ALA A 44 -7.27 9.26 4.87
C ALA A 44 -6.22 9.26 3.75
N THR A 45 -5.29 8.31 3.76
CA THR A 45 -4.20 8.17 2.79
C THR A 45 -4.22 6.85 2.04
N ALA A 46 -5.35 6.14 2.08
CA ALA A 46 -5.49 4.80 1.48
C ALA A 46 -5.28 4.81 -0.05
N ASP A 47 -5.61 5.89 -0.74
CA ASP A 47 -5.39 6.07 -2.18
C ASP A 47 -3.90 6.18 -2.53
N ILE A 48 -3.10 6.90 -1.73
CA ILE A 48 -1.64 6.91 -1.85
C ILE A 48 -1.08 5.50 -1.60
N ALA A 49 -1.59 4.80 -0.59
CA ALA A 49 -1.20 3.42 -0.31
C ALA A 49 -1.59 2.46 -1.45
N ALA A 50 -2.70 2.70 -2.14
CA ALA A 50 -3.08 1.93 -3.33
C ALA A 50 -2.10 2.12 -4.49
N ALA A 51 -1.58 3.35 -4.68
CA ALA A 51 -0.51 3.60 -5.65
C ALA A 51 0.77 2.81 -5.31
N LEU A 52 1.15 2.77 -4.03
CA LEU A 52 2.28 1.94 -3.56
C LEU A 52 2.00 0.45 -3.76
N ALA A 53 0.79 -0.03 -3.45
CA ALA A 53 0.38 -1.41 -3.63
C ALA A 53 0.45 -1.85 -5.10
N SER A 54 0.08 -0.97 -6.05
CA SER A 54 0.22 -1.21 -7.49
C SER A 54 1.68 -1.45 -7.88
N GLU A 55 2.61 -0.65 -7.38
CA GLU A 55 4.04 -0.81 -7.64
C GLU A 55 4.62 -2.07 -6.96
N LEU A 56 4.18 -2.41 -5.75
CA LEU A 56 4.57 -3.65 -5.07
C LEU A 56 4.10 -4.90 -5.84
N GLN A 57 2.90 -4.85 -6.43
CA GLN A 57 2.40 -5.90 -7.33
C GLN A 57 3.25 -5.99 -8.60
N ALA A 58 3.64 -4.85 -9.19
CA ALA A 58 4.50 -4.81 -10.37
C ALA A 58 5.90 -5.40 -10.10
N VAL A 59 6.46 -5.20 -8.89
CA VAL A 59 7.70 -5.86 -8.45
C VAL A 59 7.51 -7.38 -8.28
N GLY A 60 6.28 -7.83 -7.99
CA GLY A 60 5.99 -9.24 -7.73
C GLY A 60 6.51 -9.74 -6.38
N CYS A 61 6.74 -8.81 -5.43
CA CYS A 61 7.15 -9.16 -4.08
C CYS A 61 5.96 -9.64 -3.23
N ARG A 62 6.23 -10.32 -2.12
CA ARG A 62 5.18 -10.65 -1.16
C ARG A 62 4.93 -9.44 -0.26
N TRP A 63 3.70 -8.98 -0.19
CA TRP A 63 3.34 -7.87 0.68
C TRP A 63 2.02 -8.08 1.42
N HIS A 64 1.82 -7.32 2.49
CA HIS A 64 0.56 -7.27 3.25
C HIS A 64 0.27 -5.81 3.65
N GLY A 65 -0.97 -5.39 3.43
CA GLY A 65 -1.44 -4.04 3.75
C GLY A 65 -2.20 -4.01 5.08
N PHE A 66 -1.93 -2.99 5.89
CA PHE A 66 -2.67 -2.68 7.11
C PHE A 66 -3.22 -1.26 7.04
N VAL A 67 -4.53 -1.13 7.28
CA VAL A 67 -5.18 0.17 7.52
C VAL A 67 -5.40 0.29 9.02
N LEU A 68 -4.80 1.30 9.65
CA LEU A 68 -4.72 1.41 11.11
C LEU A 68 -6.10 1.35 11.80
N GLU A 69 -7.09 2.05 11.24
CA GLU A 69 -8.46 2.09 11.77
C GLU A 69 -9.13 0.71 11.81
N THR A 70 -8.75 -0.22 10.93
CA THR A 70 -9.26 -1.61 10.95
C THR A 70 -8.67 -2.46 12.07
N LEU A 71 -7.61 -2.00 12.72
CA LEU A 71 -6.90 -2.72 13.79
C LEU A 71 -7.29 -2.22 15.18
N ALA A 72 -7.43 -0.91 15.37
CA ALA A 72 -7.83 -0.31 16.63
C ALA A 72 -8.34 1.14 16.45
N PRO A 73 -9.27 1.61 17.30
CA PRO A 73 -9.63 3.02 17.34
C PRO A 73 -8.43 3.88 17.75
N ARG A 74 -8.32 5.08 17.17
CA ARG A 74 -7.33 6.08 17.57
C ARG A 74 -7.56 6.48 19.05
N PRO A 75 -6.50 6.63 19.88
CA PRO A 75 -6.62 7.10 21.26
C PRO A 75 -7.26 8.49 21.37
#